data_AF-A0A1V9XFC0-F1
#
_entry.id   AF-A0A1V9XFC0-F1
#
_cell.length_a   1.000
_cell.length_b   1.000
_cell.length_c   1.000
_cell.angle_alpha   90.00
_cell.angle_beta   90.00
_cell.angle_gamma   90.00
#
_symmetry.space_group_name_H-M   'P 1'
#
loop_
_entity.id
_entity.type
_entity.pdbx_description
1 polymer ?
#
loop_
_entity_poly.entity_id
_entity_poly.type
_entity_poly.pdbx_seq_one_letter_code
_entity_poly.pdbx_strand_id
1 'polypeptide(L)'
;MWIAFDGFSDLVYLLDIAIQFRTGYLEQGLMVCDANKLAGHYLRSRSFLMDIVALTPLDLLQLQLGFAPLLRFPRFIKVYRCYRFYYMVESRTIYPNLWRVANLIHILLLLSHWFGCFHYMLSEFEDFRGAWAYTNPHKANNSEWRAITRKYVASVYWSTLTLTTIGGDHVTPSSNLQ
;
A
#
# COMPACT_ATOMS: atom_id res chain seq x y z
N MET A 1 -10.57 -8.69 -15.53
CA MET A 1 -11.07 -7.84 -14.43
C MET A 1 -9.95 -7.01 -13.79
N TRP A 2 -8.86 -7.63 -13.32
CA TRP A 2 -7.70 -6.93 -12.73
C TRP A 2 -7.09 -5.83 -13.61
N ILE A 3 -6.86 -6.11 -14.90
CA ILE A 3 -6.31 -5.13 -15.86
C ILE A 3 -7.22 -3.90 -16.00
N ALA A 4 -8.56 -4.07 -15.94
CA ALA A 4 -9.49 -2.96 -16.04
C ALA A 4 -9.43 -2.05 -14.80
N PHE A 5 -9.29 -2.64 -13.60
CA PHE A 5 -9.07 -1.88 -12.37
C PHE A 5 -7.71 -1.18 -12.37
N ASP A 6 -6.67 -1.85 -12.86
CA ASP A 6 -5.33 -1.26 -12.99
C ASP A 6 -5.38 -0.04 -13.94
N GLY A 7 -5.99 -0.19 -15.12
CA GLY A 7 -6.14 0.91 -16.08
C GLY A 7 -7.04 2.06 -15.57
N PHE A 8 -8.07 1.76 -14.78
CA PHE A 8 -8.89 2.79 -14.13
C PHE A 8 -8.07 3.56 -13.08
N SER A 9 -7.27 2.87 -12.26
CA SER A 9 -6.39 3.51 -11.28
C SER A 9 -5.36 4.42 -11.97
N ASP A 10 -4.81 3.98 -13.10
CA ASP A 10 -3.84 4.76 -13.86
C ASP A 10 -4.49 6.01 -14.47
N LEU A 11 -5.73 5.91 -14.96
CA LEU A 11 -6.51 7.07 -15.41
C LEU A 11 -6.73 8.09 -14.29
N VAL A 12 -7.10 7.63 -13.09
CA VAL A 12 -7.28 8.50 -11.92
C VAL A 12 -5.96 9.21 -11.57
N TYR A 13 -4.82 8.52 -11.66
CA TYR A 13 -3.52 9.15 -11.43
C TYR A 13 -3.12 10.17 -12.49
N LEU A 14 -3.47 9.96 -13.76
CA LEU A 14 -3.27 10.95 -14.81
C LEU A 14 -4.15 12.19 -14.62
N LEU A 15 -5.42 11.99 -14.27
CA LEU A 15 -6.34 13.10 -13.95
C LEU A 15 -5.86 13.93 -12.76
N ASP A 16 -5.37 13.26 -11.72
CA ASP A 16 -4.82 13.87 -10.52
C ASP A 16 -3.60 14.76 -10.83
N ILE A 17 -2.73 14.35 -11.77
CA ILE A 17 -1.64 15.18 -12.28
C ILE A 17 -2.15 16.37 -13.10
N ALA A 18 -3.13 16.14 -13.98
CA ALA A 18 -3.74 17.21 -14.78
C ALA A 18 -4.37 18.30 -13.90
N ILE A 19 -4.99 17.92 -12.78
CA ILE A 19 -5.50 18.85 -11.75
C ILE A 19 -4.34 19.56 -11.06
N GLN A 20 -3.25 18.86 -10.76
CA GLN A 20 -2.07 19.40 -10.10
C GLN A 20 -1.39 20.51 -10.93
N PHE A 21 -1.36 20.38 -12.26
CA PHE A 21 -0.91 21.44 -13.18
C PHE A 21 -1.75 22.72 -13.10
N ARG A 22 -3.01 22.63 -12.66
CA ARG A 22 -3.93 23.77 -12.50
C ARG A 22 -4.15 24.18 -11.05
N THR A 23 -3.47 23.54 -10.10
CA THR A 23 -3.62 23.86 -8.67
C THR A 23 -2.81 25.12 -8.35
N GLY A 24 -3.51 26.18 -7.93
CA GLY A 24 -2.89 27.44 -7.52
C GLY A 24 -1.95 27.25 -6.32
N TYR A 25 -0.85 28.00 -6.34
CA TYR A 25 0.05 28.10 -5.20
C TYR A 25 -0.07 29.50 -4.58
N LEU A 26 0.23 29.59 -3.29
CA LEU A 26 0.23 30.87 -2.58
C LEU A 26 1.61 31.51 -2.77
N GLU A 27 1.65 32.71 -3.36
CA GLU A 27 2.87 33.50 -3.50
C GLU A 27 2.69 34.79 -2.70
N GLN A 28 3.49 34.98 -1.64
CA GLN A 28 3.45 36.18 -0.79
C GLN A 28 2.05 36.53 -0.22
N GLY A 29 1.22 35.52 0.05
CA GLY A 29 -0.13 35.71 0.61
C GLY A 29 -1.24 35.92 -0.44
N LEU A 30 -0.89 36.02 -1.72
CA LEU A 30 -1.85 36.10 -2.83
C LEU A 30 -1.92 34.76 -3.57
N MET A 31 -3.13 34.35 -3.95
CA MET A 31 -3.33 33.14 -4.74
C MET A 31 -3.05 33.46 -6.21
N VAL A 32 -1.97 32.88 -6.75
CA VAL A 32 -1.62 33.01 -8.16
C VAL A 32 -2.38 31.93 -8.93
N CYS A 33 -3.10 32.32 -9.99
CA CYS A 33 -3.90 31.41 -10.83
C CYS A 33 -3.41 31.35 -12.29
N ASP A 34 -2.27 31.99 -12.61
CA ASP A 34 -1.70 32.02 -13.96
C ASP A 34 -1.22 30.62 -14.38
N ALA A 35 -1.90 29.99 -15.33
CA ALA A 35 -1.63 28.63 -15.78
C ALA A 35 -0.15 28.39 -16.19
N ASN A 36 0.49 29.35 -16.85
CA ASN A 36 1.89 29.25 -17.26
C ASN A 36 2.87 29.26 -16.07
N LYS A 37 2.59 30.08 -15.05
CA LYS A 37 3.41 30.12 -13.83
C LYS A 37 3.21 28.88 -12.96
N LEU A 38 1.97 28.40 -12.87
CA LEU A 38 1.62 27.15 -12.18
C LEU A 38 2.34 25.95 -12.79
N ALA A 39 2.31 25.81 -14.12
CA ALA A 39 2.97 24.72 -14.81
C ALA A 39 4.49 24.76 -14.59
N GLY A 40 5.12 25.93 -14.71
CA GLY A 40 6.56 26.09 -14.46
C GLY A 40 6.95 25.77 -13.02
N HIS A 41 6.15 26.18 -12.04
CA HIS A 41 6.40 25.89 -10.63
C HIS A 41 6.24 24.39 -10.32
N TYR A 42 5.18 23.76 -10.84
CA TYR A 42 4.92 22.33 -10.62
C TYR A 42 6.00 21.44 -11.26
N LEU A 43 6.45 21.75 -12.48
CA LEU A 43 7.51 21.01 -13.17
C LEU A 43 8.86 21.06 -12.41
N ARG A 44 9.13 22.15 -11.69
CA ARG A 44 10.35 22.30 -10.88
C ARG A 44 10.21 21.67 -9.49
N SER A 45 9.00 21.33 -9.07
CA SER A 45 8.73 20.77 -7.75
C SER A 45 9.10 19.28 -7.69
N ARG A 46 9.58 18.83 -6.52
CA ARG A 46 9.86 17.42 -6.25
C ARG A 46 8.62 16.53 -6.39
N SER A 47 7.43 17.12 -6.24
CA SER A 47 6.15 16.42 -6.42
C SER A 47 6.00 15.85 -7.83
N PHE A 48 6.44 16.58 -8.86
CA PHE A 48 6.36 16.12 -10.25
C PHE A 48 7.26 14.91 -10.52
N LEU A 49 8.46 14.91 -9.93
CA LEU A 49 9.39 13.78 -10.05
C LEU A 49 8.83 12.53 -9.36
N MET A 50 8.23 12.68 -8.16
CA MET A 50 7.56 11.57 -7.48
C MET A 50 6.34 11.06 -8.25
N ASP A 51 5.58 11.95 -8.90
CA ASP A 51 4.43 11.59 -9.72
C ASP A 51 4.84 10.85 -11.01
N ILE A 52 5.93 11.24 -11.67
CA ILE A 52 6.49 10.51 -12.83
C ILE A 52 6.98 9.13 -12.42
N VAL A 53 7.72 9.03 -11.31
CA VAL A 53 8.24 7.73 -10.84
C VAL A 53 7.07 6.80 -10.51
N ALA A 54 5.97 7.30 -9.93
CA ALA A 54 4.78 6.49 -9.65
C ALA A 54 4.03 6.05 -10.91
N LEU A 55 4.13 6.79 -12.02
CA LEU A 55 3.52 6.47 -13.33
C LEU A 55 4.52 5.86 -14.32
N THR A 56 5.71 5.46 -13.85
CA THR A 56 6.68 4.84 -14.76
C THR A 56 6.04 3.63 -15.45
N PRO A 57 6.26 3.45 -16.77
CA PRO A 57 5.59 2.44 -17.60
C PRO A 57 6.11 1.01 -17.32
N LEU A 58 6.28 0.66 -16.05
CA LEU A 58 6.72 -0.66 -15.60
C LEU A 58 5.66 -1.72 -15.88
N ASP A 59 4.39 -1.33 -15.96
CA ASP A 59 3.30 -2.23 -16.37
C ASP A 59 3.37 -2.62 -17.86
N LEU A 60 3.92 -1.75 -18.73
CA LEU A 60 4.21 -2.10 -20.13
C LEU A 60 5.37 -3.08 -20.23
N LEU A 61 6.35 -2.96 -19.33
CA LEU A 61 7.45 -3.92 -19.20
C LEU A 61 6.96 -5.30 -18.72
N GLN A 62 5.93 -5.32 -17.86
CA GLN A 62 5.29 -6.55 -17.38
C GLN A 62 4.66 -7.35 -18.53
N LEU A 63 4.20 -6.69 -19.60
CA LEU A 63 3.66 -7.34 -20.79
C LEU A 63 4.74 -8.06 -21.62
N GLN A 64 6.01 -7.66 -21.47
CA GLN A 64 7.17 -8.25 -22.15
C GLN A 64 7.91 -9.30 -21.31
N LEU A 65 7.98 -9.12 -19.97
CA LEU A 65 8.80 -9.95 -19.06
C LEU A 65 8.01 -11.01 -18.28
N GLY A 66 6.68 -10.99 -18.32
CA GLY A 66 5.80 -11.91 -17.59
C GLY A 66 5.20 -11.32 -16.31
N PHE A 67 4.26 -12.04 -15.69
CA PHE A 67 3.53 -11.59 -14.50
C PHE A 67 4.44 -11.52 -13.26
N ALA A 68 5.09 -10.38 -13.04
CA ALA A 68 5.86 -10.09 -11.83
C ALA A 68 5.12 -9.04 -10.96
N PRO A 69 4.44 -9.45 -9.87
CA PRO A 69 3.72 -8.52 -8.98
C PRO A 69 4.63 -7.48 -8.31
N LEU A 70 5.93 -7.76 -8.18
CA LEU A 70 6.91 -6.85 -7.59
C LEU A 70 7.14 -5.57 -8.43
N LEU A 71 6.78 -5.55 -9.72
CA LEU A 71 6.90 -4.35 -10.53
C LEU A 71 5.89 -3.25 -10.15
N ARG A 72 4.88 -3.57 -9.33
CA ARG A 72 3.83 -2.63 -8.89
C ARG A 72 4.20 -1.81 -7.65
N PHE A 73 5.31 -2.13 -6.98
CA PHE A 73 5.76 -1.42 -5.77
C PHE A 73 5.98 0.10 -5.94
N PRO A 74 6.38 0.64 -7.10
CA PRO A 74 6.54 2.09 -7.28
C PRO A 74 5.24 2.88 -7.09
N ARG A 75 4.08 2.23 -7.26
CA ARG A 75 2.77 2.86 -7.00
C ARG A 75 2.59 3.25 -5.53
N PHE A 76 3.29 2.59 -4.59
CA PHE A 76 3.28 2.98 -3.16
C PHE A 76 3.93 4.34 -2.90
N ILE A 77 4.71 4.89 -3.84
CA ILE A 77 5.29 6.23 -3.70
C ILE A 77 4.19 7.29 -3.56
N LYS A 78 3.00 7.07 -4.15
CA LYS A 78 1.85 7.99 -3.99
C LYS A 78 1.24 8.04 -2.59
N VAL A 79 1.71 7.25 -1.61
CA VAL A 79 1.28 7.34 -0.20
C VAL A 79 1.44 8.75 0.38
N TYR A 80 2.37 9.57 -0.13
CA TYR A 80 2.49 10.98 0.27
C TYR A 80 1.17 11.77 0.07
N ARG A 81 0.37 11.41 -0.95
CA ARG A 81 -0.90 12.07 -1.26
C ARG A 81 -1.98 11.65 -0.27
N CYS A 82 -1.97 10.40 0.19
CA CYS A 82 -2.81 9.94 1.29
C CYS A 82 -2.49 10.72 2.57
N TYR A 83 -1.21 10.95 2.89
CA TYR A 83 -0.81 11.76 4.04
C TYR A 83 -1.38 13.19 3.97
N ARG A 84 -1.26 13.86 2.81
CA ARG A 84 -1.88 15.18 2.58
C ARG A 84 -3.40 15.13 2.76
N PHE A 85 -4.05 14.09 2.26
CA PHE A 85 -5.49 13.91 2.43
C PHE A 85 -5.87 13.76 3.90
N TYR A 86 -5.18 12.90 4.67
CA TYR A 86 -5.44 12.74 6.10
C TYR A 86 -5.33 14.05 6.86
N TYR A 87 -4.30 14.85 6.57
CA TYR A 87 -4.11 16.17 7.16
C TYR A 87 -5.21 17.17 6.77
N MET A 88 -5.61 17.19 5.50
CA MET A 88 -6.71 18.05 5.05
C MET A 88 -8.04 17.68 5.68
N VAL A 89 -8.34 16.39 5.82
CA VAL A 89 -9.58 15.95 6.46
C VAL A 89 -9.54 16.24 7.96
N GLU A 90 -8.40 16.07 8.62
CA GLU A 90 -8.25 16.42 10.04
C GLU A 90 -8.56 17.90 10.29
N SER A 91 -8.07 18.81 9.44
CA SER A 91 -8.30 20.25 9.58
C SER A 91 -9.73 20.70 9.26
N ARG A 92 -10.50 19.91 8.50
CA ARG A 92 -11.89 20.23 8.12
C ARG A 92 -12.94 19.50 8.96
N THR A 93 -12.54 18.54 9.78
CA THR A 93 -13.47 17.69 10.54
C THR A 93 -13.88 18.36 11.84
N ILE A 94 -15.18 18.29 12.17
CA ILE A 94 -15.77 18.86 13.40
C ILE A 94 -15.27 18.12 14.66
N TYR A 95 -14.93 16.83 14.52
CA TYR A 95 -14.43 15.95 15.59
C TYR A 95 -13.01 15.44 15.30
N PRO A 96 -11.96 16.25 15.55
CA PRO A 96 -10.58 15.89 15.19
C PRO A 96 -10.08 14.64 15.94
N ASN A 97 -10.50 14.44 17.19
CA ASN A 97 -10.09 13.28 17.98
C ASN A 97 -10.65 11.95 17.42
N LEU A 98 -11.89 11.95 16.92
CA LEU A 98 -12.48 10.78 16.28
C LEU A 98 -11.72 10.42 15.00
N TRP A 99 -11.39 11.43 14.18
CA TRP A 99 -10.61 11.24 12.96
C TRP A 99 -9.22 10.67 13.23
N ARG A 100 -8.55 11.16 14.29
CA ARG A 100 -7.25 10.60 14.72
C ARG A 100 -7.33 9.12 15.08
N VAL A 101 -8.35 8.73 15.84
CA VAL A 101 -8.55 7.32 16.22
C VAL A 101 -8.86 6.47 14.97
N ALA A 102 -9.71 6.94 14.07
CA ALA A 102 -10.03 6.24 12.83
C ALA A 102 -8.79 6.04 11.95
N ASN A 103 -7.95 7.07 11.80
CA ASN A 103 -6.69 6.98 11.05
C ASN A 103 -5.72 6.00 11.70
N LEU A 104 -5.60 6.02 13.02
CA LEU A 104 -4.75 5.07 13.75
C LEU A 104 -5.21 3.62 13.51
N ILE A 105 -6.51 3.35 13.63
CA ILE A 105 -7.09 2.02 13.34
C ILE A 105 -6.80 1.62 11.89
N HIS A 106 -6.99 2.53 10.93
CA HIS A 106 -6.69 2.27 9.52
C HIS A 106 -5.23 1.90 9.28
N ILE A 107 -4.29 2.64 9.89
CA ILE A 107 -2.85 2.36 9.79
C ILE A 107 -2.53 0.99 10.42
N LEU A 108 -3.10 0.67 11.59
CA LEU A 108 -2.89 -0.63 12.23
C LEU A 108 -3.41 -1.80 11.39
N LEU A 109 -4.57 -1.65 10.75
CA LEU A 109 -5.12 -2.66 9.84
C LEU A 109 -4.23 -2.86 8.60
N LEU A 110 -3.70 -1.78 8.02
CA LEU A 110 -2.76 -1.87 6.90
C LEU A 110 -1.48 -2.59 7.33
N LEU A 111 -0.90 -2.25 8.49
CA LEU A 111 0.27 -2.95 9.01
C LEU A 111 -0.03 -4.45 9.21
N SER A 112 -1.16 -4.80 9.81
CA SER A 112 -1.56 -6.19 10.01
C SER A 112 -1.67 -6.98 8.68
N HIS A 113 -2.23 -6.36 7.65
CA HIS A 113 -2.26 -6.95 6.31
C HIS A 113 -0.85 -7.20 5.75
N TRP A 114 0.02 -6.18 5.80
CA TRP A 114 1.37 -6.27 5.24
C TRP A 114 2.23 -7.30 5.96
N PHE A 115 2.26 -7.27 7.29
CA PHE A 115 3.01 -8.22 8.10
C PHE A 115 2.47 -9.65 7.92
N GLY A 116 1.14 -9.82 7.84
CA GLY A 116 0.53 -11.13 7.56
C GLY A 116 0.88 -11.67 6.18
N CYS A 117 0.79 -10.86 5.13
CA CYS A 117 1.17 -11.25 3.78
C CYS A 117 2.68 -11.55 3.66
N PHE A 118 3.53 -10.76 4.33
CA PHE A 118 4.96 -11.00 4.37
C PHE A 118 5.31 -12.30 5.10
N HIS A 119 4.66 -12.60 6.23
CA HIS A 119 4.80 -13.87 6.95
C HIS A 119 4.46 -15.09 6.06
N TYR A 120 3.36 -15.00 5.31
CA TYR A 120 2.99 -16.06 4.37
C TYR A 120 4.03 -16.21 3.25
N MET A 121 4.49 -15.09 2.67
CA MET A 121 5.50 -15.08 1.61
C MET A 121 6.84 -15.67 2.08
N LEU A 122 7.27 -15.34 3.30
CA LEU A 122 8.48 -15.89 3.92
C LEU A 122 8.31 -17.40 4.19
N SER A 123 7.12 -17.81 4.66
CA SER A 123 6.80 -19.23 4.85
C SER A 123 6.81 -20.01 3.54
N GLU A 124 6.35 -19.42 2.43
CA GLU A 124 6.40 -20.02 1.10
C GLU A 124 7.85 -20.12 0.59
N PHE A 125 8.67 -19.10 0.84
CA PHE A 125 10.09 -19.11 0.48
C PHE A 125 10.88 -20.21 1.20
N GLU A 126 10.54 -20.50 2.47
CA GLU A 126 11.14 -21.59 3.24
C GLU A 126 10.44 -22.95 3.05
N ASP A 127 9.55 -23.08 2.06
CA ASP A 127 8.84 -24.33 1.74
C ASP A 127 8.00 -24.87 2.93
N PHE A 128 7.43 -23.94 3.71
CA PHE A 128 6.65 -24.18 4.92
C PHE A 128 7.38 -25.04 5.97
N ARG A 129 8.71 -24.86 6.07
CA ARG A 129 9.55 -25.56 7.04
C ARG A 129 9.62 -24.80 8.36
N GLY A 130 9.50 -25.51 9.47
CA GLY A 130 9.59 -24.95 10.81
C GLY A 130 8.23 -24.73 11.48
N ALA A 131 8.23 -24.70 12.81
CA ALA A 131 7.00 -24.60 13.60
C ALA A 131 6.44 -23.16 13.69
N TRP A 132 7.26 -22.16 13.34
CA TRP A 132 6.86 -20.75 13.21
C TRP A 132 6.25 -20.43 11.84
N ALA A 133 6.57 -21.23 10.81
CA ALA A 133 6.06 -21.05 9.46
C ALA A 133 4.56 -21.38 9.39
N TYR A 134 3.87 -20.78 8.42
CA TYR A 134 2.46 -21.09 8.14
C TYR A 134 2.26 -22.60 7.93
N THR A 135 1.20 -23.17 8.50
CA THR A 135 0.91 -24.61 8.35
C THR A 135 0.79 -24.99 6.88
N ASN A 136 1.61 -25.95 6.43
CA ASN A 136 1.69 -26.31 5.01
C ASN A 136 0.31 -26.77 4.47
N PRO A 137 -0.31 -26.00 3.56
CA PRO A 137 -1.63 -26.31 3.04
C PRO A 137 -1.62 -27.53 2.08
N HIS A 138 -0.45 -27.96 1.61
CA HIS A 138 -0.28 -29.13 0.73
C HIS A 138 -0.19 -30.44 1.51
N LYS A 139 0.15 -30.40 2.80
CA LYS A 139 0.26 -31.59 3.66
C LYS A 139 -1.05 -31.93 4.38
N ALA A 140 -1.96 -30.95 4.48
CA ALA A 140 -3.29 -31.15 5.02
C ALA A 140 -4.19 -31.81 3.97
N ASN A 141 -4.62 -33.06 4.21
CA ASN A 141 -5.49 -33.83 3.31
C ASN A 141 -6.89 -33.21 3.07
N ASN A 142 -7.19 -32.04 3.64
CA ASN A 142 -8.49 -31.39 3.56
C ASN A 142 -8.43 -30.20 2.58
N SER A 143 -9.32 -30.22 1.58
CA SER A 143 -9.51 -29.14 0.59
C SER A 143 -9.72 -27.75 1.20
N GLU A 144 -10.21 -27.69 2.43
CA GLU A 144 -10.43 -26.49 3.24
C GLU A 144 -9.15 -25.65 3.45
N TRP A 145 -7.98 -26.28 3.57
CA TRP A 145 -6.70 -25.57 3.77
C TRP A 145 -6.15 -24.92 2.49
N ARG A 146 -6.75 -25.23 1.33
CA ARG A 146 -6.39 -24.60 0.04
C ARG A 146 -7.12 -23.28 -0.21
N ALA A 147 -8.20 -23.00 0.52
CA ALA A 147 -9.01 -21.79 0.31
C ALA A 147 -8.20 -20.51 0.60
N ILE A 148 -8.21 -19.56 -0.35
CA ILE A 148 -7.49 -18.29 -0.24
C ILE A 148 -7.94 -17.50 0.99
N THR A 149 -9.25 -17.48 1.26
CA THR A 149 -9.84 -16.81 2.43
C THR A 149 -9.24 -17.33 3.73
N ARG A 150 -9.06 -18.65 3.86
CA ARG A 150 -8.54 -19.24 5.09
C ARG A 150 -7.05 -18.98 5.28
N LYS A 151 -6.28 -18.98 4.19
CA LYS A 151 -4.87 -18.54 4.19
C LYS A 151 -4.75 -17.10 4.69
N TYR A 152 -5.53 -16.21 4.09
CA TYR A 152 -5.54 -14.79 4.42
C TYR A 152 -5.92 -14.51 5.88
N VAL A 153 -7.06 -15.07 6.33
CA VAL A 153 -7.55 -14.85 7.71
C VAL A 153 -6.55 -15.36 8.74
N ALA A 154 -5.93 -16.53 8.50
CA ALA A 154 -4.95 -17.08 9.43
C ALA A 154 -3.66 -16.25 9.49
N SER A 155 -3.16 -15.75 8.36
CA SER A 155 -1.99 -14.86 8.32
C SER A 155 -2.26 -13.50 9.00
N VAL A 156 -3.43 -12.91 8.78
CA VAL A 156 -3.83 -11.64 9.43
C VAL A 156 -4.05 -11.83 10.93
N TYR A 157 -4.63 -12.97 11.34
CA TYR A 157 -4.79 -13.32 12.74
C TYR A 157 -3.44 -13.39 13.46
N TRP A 158 -2.49 -14.12 12.89
CA TRP A 158 -1.12 -14.21 13.42
C TRP A 158 -0.48 -12.82 13.54
N SER A 159 -0.53 -12.02 12.46
CA SER A 159 0.05 -10.68 12.47
C SER A 159 -0.60 -9.76 13.51
N THR A 160 -1.92 -9.86 13.69
CA THR A 160 -2.64 -9.06 14.69
C THR A 160 -2.21 -9.41 16.11
N LEU A 161 -2.05 -10.70 16.43
CA LEU A 161 -1.55 -11.13 17.75
C LEU A 161 -0.14 -10.62 18.03
N THR A 162 0.74 -10.63 17.02
CA THR A 162 2.11 -10.10 17.13
C THR A 162 2.11 -8.58 17.29
N LEU A 163 1.36 -7.84 16.47
CA LEU A 163 1.30 -6.38 16.50
C LEU A 163 0.66 -5.83 17.78
N THR A 164 -0.35 -6.52 18.30
CA THR A 164 -1.02 -6.13 19.55
C THR A 164 -0.27 -6.60 20.78
N THR A 165 0.87 -7.27 20.62
CA THR A 165 1.70 -7.83 21.70
C THR A 165 0.95 -8.77 22.63
N ILE A 166 -0.21 -9.28 22.20
CA ILE A 166 -0.94 -10.33 22.92
C ILE A 166 -0.05 -11.58 22.98
N GLY A 167 0.61 -11.89 21.86
CA GLY A 167 1.38 -13.11 21.69
C GLY A 167 0.46 -14.33 21.62
N GLY A 168 0.64 -15.17 20.61
CA GLY A 168 0.01 -16.50 20.60
C GLY A 168 1.01 -17.56 21.01
N ASP A 169 0.53 -18.77 21.32
CA ASP A 169 1.33 -19.97 21.61
C ASP A 169 2.12 -20.48 20.38
N HIS A 170 2.41 -19.60 19.43
CA HIS A 170 3.12 -19.87 18.19
C HIS A 170 4.61 -19.97 18.51
N VAL A 171 5.23 -21.03 18.01
CA VAL A 171 6.62 -21.39 18.32
C VAL A 171 7.57 -20.29 17.87
N THR A 172 8.60 -19.99 18.66
CA THR A 172 9.63 -18.99 18.35
C THR A 172 10.31 -19.24 17.00
N PRO A 173 10.81 -18.19 16.33
CA PRO A 173 11.51 -18.32 15.05
C PRO A 173 12.62 -19.38 15.13
N SER A 174 12.68 -20.19 14.08
CA SER A 174 13.49 -21.40 13.98
C SER A 174 14.67 -21.27 13.01
N SER A 175 14.67 -20.24 12.15
CA SER A 175 15.74 -19.96 11.19
C SER A 175 16.27 -18.53 11.34
N ASN A 176 17.48 -18.26 10.85
CA ASN A 176 18.11 -16.92 10.90
C ASN A 176 17.44 -15.87 9.98
N LEU A 177 16.48 -16.29 9.14
CA LEU A 177 15.74 -15.42 8.24
C LEU A 177 14.40 -14.94 8.83
N GLN A 178 13.96 -15.55 9.94
CA GLN A 178 12.72 -15.28 10.66
C GLN A 178 12.95 -14.32 11.83
#